data_AF-A0A920QDM6-F1
#
_entry.id   AF-A0A920QDM6-F1
#
_cell.length_a   1.000
_cell.length_b   1.000
_cell.length_c   1.000
_cell.angle_alpha   90.00
_cell.angle_beta   90.00
_cell.angle_gamma   90.00
#
_symmetry.space_group_name_H-M   'P 1'
#
loop_
_entity.id
_entity.type
_entity.pdbx_description
1 polymer ?
#
loop_
_entity_poly.entity_id
_entity_poly.type
_entity_poly.pdbx_seq_one_letter_code
_entity_poly.pdbx_strand_id
1 'polypeptide(L)'
;MMKKLLKTQCLLVAGILAVQSSAALAQEVSTDYSTYDSGEEIIVTFSEGPGNPKDWVGLYKRDMVAGEVGSLAWFYVNGPKNRRRRSR
;
A
#
# COMPACT_ATOMS: atom_id res chain seq x y z
N MET A 1 -48.57 -47.39 1.63
CA MET A 1 -48.70 -46.27 2.60
C MET A 1 -47.88 -45.08 2.08
N MET A 2 -48.60 -44.03 1.68
CA MET A 2 -48.20 -42.62 1.47
C MET A 2 -46.98 -42.27 0.59
N LYS A 3 -47.31 -41.86 -0.64
CA LYS A 3 -46.48 -41.14 -1.62
C LYS A 3 -46.18 -39.74 -1.07
N LYS A 4 -44.91 -39.30 -1.05
CA LYS A 4 -44.56 -37.88 -0.84
C LYS A 4 -43.91 -37.32 -2.09
N LEU A 5 -44.78 -36.81 -2.93
CA LEU A 5 -44.52 -35.91 -4.03
C LEU A 5 -44.21 -34.50 -3.46
N LEU A 6 -43.31 -33.80 -4.14
CA LEU A 6 -43.19 -32.33 -4.20
C LEU A 6 -42.54 -31.58 -3.01
N LYS A 7 -41.31 -31.11 -3.21
CA LYS A 7 -40.96 -29.67 -3.23
C LYS A 7 -39.51 -29.42 -3.66
N THR A 8 -39.28 -29.53 -4.97
CA THR A 8 -38.14 -28.87 -5.62
C THR A 8 -38.45 -27.38 -5.69
N GLN A 9 -38.10 -26.60 -4.66
CA GLN A 9 -37.95 -25.14 -4.77
C GLN A 9 -37.30 -24.55 -3.50
N CYS A 10 -35.99 -24.29 -3.55
CA CYS A 10 -35.42 -23.12 -2.88
C CYS A 10 -34.77 -22.30 -3.97
N LEU A 11 -35.36 -21.13 -4.18
CA LEU A 11 -34.97 -20.08 -5.12
C LEU A 11 -33.50 -19.71 -4.89
N LEU A 12 -32.79 -19.52 -6.00
CA LEU A 12 -31.62 -18.66 -6.20
C LEU A 12 -31.24 -17.88 -4.92
N VAL A 13 -30.33 -18.43 -4.11
CA VAL A 13 -29.54 -17.57 -3.23
C VAL A 13 -28.63 -16.82 -4.18
N ALA A 14 -29.05 -15.60 -4.50
CA ALA A 14 -28.28 -14.62 -5.22
C ALA A 14 -26.89 -14.55 -4.59
N GLY A 15 -25.95 -15.28 -5.20
CA GLY A 15 -24.54 -15.18 -4.94
C GLY A 15 -24.06 -13.85 -5.47
N ILE A 16 -24.43 -12.77 -4.78
CA ILE A 16 -23.58 -11.59 -4.75
C ILE A 16 -22.47 -11.99 -3.79
N LEU A 17 -21.44 -12.65 -4.34
CA LEU A 17 -20.10 -12.53 -3.81
C LEU A 17 -19.75 -11.04 -3.95
N ALA A 18 -20.21 -10.22 -3.01
CA ALA A 18 -19.53 -8.98 -2.73
C ALA A 18 -18.14 -9.44 -2.30
N VAL A 19 -17.20 -9.39 -3.24
CA VAL A 19 -15.79 -9.39 -2.91
C VAL A 19 -15.63 -8.16 -2.04
N GLN A 20 -15.73 -8.36 -0.73
CA GLN A 20 -15.33 -7.37 0.23
C GLN A 20 -13.82 -7.29 0.07
N SER A 21 -13.39 -6.44 -0.87
CA SER A 21 -12.00 -6.04 -0.99
C SER A 21 -11.71 -5.27 0.27
N SER A 22 -11.27 -5.98 1.30
CA SER A 22 -10.63 -5.35 2.43
C SER A 22 -9.38 -4.74 1.83
N ALA A 23 -9.41 -3.43 1.59
CA ALA A 23 -8.18 -2.68 1.42
C ALA A 23 -7.42 -2.91 2.72
N ALA A 24 -6.50 -3.87 2.70
CA ALA A 24 -5.42 -3.90 3.65
C ALA A 24 -4.82 -2.49 3.64
N LEU A 25 -4.47 -1.95 4.80
CA LEU A 25 -3.64 -0.76 4.90
C LEU A 25 -2.30 -1.12 4.26
N ALA A 26 -2.25 -1.03 2.93
CA ALA A 26 -1.12 -1.38 2.12
C ALA A 26 -0.25 -0.13 2.06
N GLN A 27 1.05 -0.32 2.24
CA GLN A 27 2.00 0.75 2.04
C GLN A 27 1.85 1.26 0.61
N GLU A 28 1.61 2.56 0.49
CA GLU A 28 1.51 3.24 -0.79
C GLU A 28 2.70 4.17 -0.98
N VAL A 29 3.15 4.26 -2.22
CA VAL A 29 4.10 5.28 -2.67
C VAL A 29 3.69 5.74 -4.05
N SER A 30 3.62 7.05 -4.23
CA SER A 30 3.25 7.69 -5.48
C SER A 30 4.08 8.95 -5.70
N THR A 31 4.14 9.36 -6.96
CA THR A 31 4.77 10.59 -7.40
C THR A 31 3.73 11.49 -8.04
N ASP A 32 3.98 12.79 -8.07
CA ASP A 32 3.07 13.79 -8.64
C ASP A 32 2.92 13.65 -10.17
N TYR A 33 3.96 13.18 -10.86
CA TYR A 33 3.95 12.90 -12.29
C TYR A 33 4.55 11.52 -12.62
N SER A 34 4.25 11.04 -13.82
CA SER A 34 4.82 9.78 -14.36
C SER A 34 6.09 9.98 -15.17
N THR A 35 6.43 11.23 -15.53
CA THR A 35 7.61 11.61 -16.32
C THR A 35 8.04 13.00 -15.87
N TYR A 36 9.36 13.24 -15.85
CA TYR A 36 9.98 14.48 -15.38
C TYR A 36 11.05 14.94 -16.36
N ASP A 37 11.20 16.24 -16.52
CA ASP A 37 12.34 16.83 -17.21
C ASP A 37 13.58 16.84 -16.32
N SER A 38 14.75 16.97 -16.93
CA SER A 38 16.01 17.03 -16.18
C SER A 38 16.04 18.26 -15.28
N GLY A 39 16.23 18.04 -13.97
CA GLY A 39 16.30 19.10 -12.97
C GLY A 39 14.93 19.51 -12.39
N GLU A 40 13.84 18.89 -12.85
CA GLU A 40 12.53 19.06 -12.24
C GLU A 40 12.47 18.40 -10.85
N GLU A 41 11.73 19.03 -9.93
CA GLU A 41 11.51 18.49 -8.59
C GLU A 41 10.52 17.30 -8.66
N ILE A 42 10.83 16.23 -7.92
CA ILE A 42 9.96 15.05 -7.80
C ILE A 42 9.31 15.08 -6.42
N ILE A 43 7.99 15.19 -6.37
CA ILE A 43 7.24 15.13 -5.10
C ILE A 43 6.80 13.70 -4.87
N VAL A 44 7.29 13.10 -3.78
CA VAL A 44 6.94 11.73 -3.38
C VAL A 44 5.95 11.76 -2.21
N THR A 45 4.80 11.13 -2.40
CA THR A 45 3.80 10.89 -1.34
C THR A 45 3.84 9.42 -0.94
N PHE A 46 3.83 9.14 0.36
CA PHE A 46 3.81 7.79 0.89
C PHE A 46 2.90 7.71 2.13
N SER A 47 2.30 6.55 2.36
CA SER A 47 1.38 6.31 3.48
C SER A 47 1.51 4.87 4.00
N GLU A 48 0.97 4.61 5.19
CA GLU A 48 0.92 3.27 5.81
C GLU A 48 2.28 2.53 5.88
N GLY A 49 3.39 3.28 5.95
CA GLY A 49 4.72 2.72 6.16
C GLY A 49 4.92 2.22 7.60
N PRO A 50 5.95 1.38 7.86
CA PRO A 50 6.19 0.79 9.19
C PRO A 50 6.40 1.81 10.33
N GLY A 51 6.79 3.03 10.00
CA GLY A 51 6.97 4.12 10.96
C GLY A 51 8.22 3.98 11.82
N ASN A 52 9.21 3.20 11.41
CA ASN A 52 10.47 3.12 12.15
C ASN A 52 11.24 4.43 12.00
N PRO A 53 12.02 4.85 13.02
CA PRO A 53 12.85 6.05 12.93
C PRO A 53 13.92 6.03 11.81
N LYS A 54 14.15 4.87 11.21
CA LYS A 54 15.13 4.65 10.14
C LYS A 54 14.48 4.29 8.81
N ASP A 55 13.15 4.40 8.69
CA ASP A 55 12.51 4.19 7.40
C ASP A 55 12.96 5.27 6.42
N TRP A 56 13.14 4.90 5.16
CA TRP A 56 13.62 5.78 4.11
C TRP A 56 12.91 5.47 2.79
N VAL A 57 12.86 6.46 1.91
CA VAL A 57 12.43 6.32 0.51
C VAL A 57 13.63 6.61 -0.37
N GLY A 58 13.87 5.76 -1.37
CA GLY A 58 15.01 5.87 -2.27
C GLY A 58 14.60 5.82 -3.74
N LEU A 59 15.36 6.54 -4.57
CA LEU A 59 15.22 6.58 -6.01
C LEU A 59 16.21 5.61 -6.66
N TYR A 60 15.70 4.76 -7.54
CA TYR A 60 16.45 3.72 -8.24
C TYR A 60 16.08 3.71 -9.72
N LYS A 61 17.01 3.21 -10.56
CA LYS A 61 16.66 2.79 -11.91
C LYS A 61 15.91 1.46 -11.86
N ARG A 62 15.18 1.15 -12.94
CA ARG A 62 14.37 -0.07 -13.04
C ARG A 62 15.19 -1.37 -12.89
N ASP A 63 16.46 -1.34 -13.26
CA ASP A 63 17.41 -2.46 -13.22
C ASP A 63 18.23 -2.54 -11.92
N MET A 64 18.02 -1.62 -10.97
CA MET A 64 18.71 -1.62 -9.68
C MET A 64 17.90 -2.34 -8.62
N VAL A 65 18.58 -3.12 -7.77
CA VAL A 65 17.97 -3.78 -6.61
C VAL A 65 18.33 -3.01 -5.34
N ALA A 66 17.31 -2.51 -4.64
CA ALA A 66 17.50 -1.78 -3.39
C ALA A 66 18.20 -2.65 -2.33
N GLY A 67 19.24 -2.10 -1.70
CA GLY A 67 20.04 -2.80 -0.67
C GLY A 67 21.24 -3.56 -1.22
N GLU A 68 21.23 -3.95 -2.50
CA GLU A 68 22.42 -4.49 -3.19
C GLU A 68 23.26 -3.37 -3.79
N VAL A 69 22.61 -2.34 -4.33
CA VAL A 69 23.25 -1.13 -4.85
C VAL A 69 22.77 0.11 -4.10
N GLY A 70 23.63 1.14 -4.08
CA GLY A 70 23.27 2.45 -3.51
C GLY A 70 22.16 3.13 -4.31
N SER A 71 21.28 3.85 -3.61
CA SER A 71 20.26 4.68 -4.24
C SER A 71 20.88 5.88 -4.97
N LEU A 72 20.21 6.35 -6.02
CA LEU A 72 20.58 7.58 -6.72
C LEU A 72 20.34 8.83 -5.85
N ALA A 73 19.25 8.79 -5.09
CA ALA A 73 18.87 9.77 -4.10
C ALA A 73 18.02 9.07 -3.03
N TRP A 74 18.01 9.60 -1.80
CA TRP A 74 17.18 9.05 -0.72
C TRP A 74 16.89 10.09 0.35
N PHE A 75 15.80 9.88 1.09
CA PHE A 75 15.44 10.66 2.26
C PHE A 75 14.89 9.75 3.35
N TYR A 76 15.23 10.03 4.61
CA TYR A 76 14.54 9.41 5.75
C TYR A 76 13.11 9.92 5.81
N VAL A 77 12.18 8.99 5.99
CA VAL A 77 10.80 9.33 6.33
C VAL A 77 10.73 9.37 7.85
N ASN A 78 10.46 10.55 8.40
CA ASN A 78 10.34 10.69 9.85
C ASN A 78 9.16 9.82 10.31
N GLY A 79 9.46 8.73 11.05
CA GLY A 79 8.45 7.98 11.80
C GLY A 79 7.65 8.90 12.73
N PRO A 80 6.47 8.46 13.23
CA PRO A 80 5.52 9.32 13.92
C PRO A 80 6.19 10.20 14.96
N LYS A 81 5.87 11.50 14.90
CA LYS A 81 6.40 12.62 15.69
C LYS A 81 6.03 12.54 17.18
N ASN A 82 5.83 11.34 17.76
CA ASN A 82 5.50 11.15 19.17
C ASN A 82 6.73 11.02 20.09
N ARG A 83 7.96 11.14 19.55
CA ARG A 83 9.16 11.19 20.39
C ARG A 83 9.18 12.50 21.18
N ARG A 84 8.68 12.47 22.41
CA ARG A 84 8.94 13.49 23.44
C ARG A 84 10.46 13.63 23.61
N ARG A 85 11.08 14.59 22.92
CA ARG A 85 12.44 15.03 23.23
C ARG A 85 12.33 16.16 24.25
N ARG A 86 12.48 15.84 25.54
CA ARG A 86 12.93 16.84 26.52
C ARG A 86 14.42 17.06 26.26
N SER A 87 14.76 18.18 25.63
CA SER A 87 16.11 18.71 25.74
C SER A 87 16.27 19.25 27.16
N ARG A 88 17.41 18.93 27.78
CA ARG A 88 17.93 19.69 28.92
C ARG A 88 18.29 21.10 28.47
#